data_AF-A0A378IBA1-F1
#
_entry.id   AF-A0A378IBA1-F1
#
_cell.length_a   1.000
_cell.length_b   1.000
_cell.length_c   1.000
_cell.angle_alpha   90.00
_cell.angle_beta   90.00
_cell.angle_gamma   90.00
#
_symmetry.space_group_name_H-M   'P 1'
#
loop_
_entity.id
_entity.type
_entity.pdbx_description
1 polymer ?
#
loop_
_entity_poly.entity_id
_entity_poly.type
_entity_poly.pdbx_seq_one_letter_code
_entity_poly.pdbx_strand_id
1 'polypeptide(L)'
;MNLTEEDAEKLQRQLIKLLEQYIERMQKASKDLLASSPFEVMARTQTANEAAYKGYLDIHQQNNAKSDEAFKAYNETCDRNNAESRAAFDSYRAGEMSYEDALAIKEKNDLANSKAYDFACSIKDQNDSASMKAYDEYRNAFDANNKTCDQVIRNANSFALADTVAKNADMTKDLESAMAENESSSDMKTAESSVEESPEENASTSLR
;
A
#
# COMPACT_ATOMS: atom_id res chain seq x y z
N MET A 1 -24.54 25.51 20.87
CA MET A 1 -24.15 26.12 19.57
C MET A 1 -24.89 25.34 18.51
N ASN A 2 -25.70 25.96 17.64
CA ASN A 2 -26.35 25.22 16.56
C ASN A 2 -25.36 25.13 15.39
N LEU A 3 -24.99 23.91 14.97
CA LEU A 3 -24.24 23.73 13.72
C LEU A 3 -25.16 24.08 12.53
N THR A 4 -24.60 24.78 11.57
CA THR A 4 -25.28 25.34 10.39
C THR A 4 -24.87 24.63 9.11
N GLU A 5 -25.60 24.84 8.03
CA GLU A 5 -25.25 24.34 6.69
C GLU A 5 -23.86 24.83 6.24
N GLU A 6 -23.49 26.07 6.63
CA GLU A 6 -22.14 26.62 6.44
C GLU A 6 -21.07 25.83 7.21
N ASP A 7 -21.40 25.30 8.39
CA ASP A 7 -20.48 24.43 9.14
C ASP A 7 -20.26 23.09 8.44
N ALA A 8 -21.30 22.52 7.82
CA ALA A 8 -21.17 21.30 7.02
C ALA A 8 -20.30 21.51 5.78
N GLU A 9 -20.51 22.59 5.03
CA GLU A 9 -19.66 22.92 3.87
C GLU A 9 -18.20 23.17 4.28
N LYS A 10 -17.99 23.87 5.41
CA LYS A 10 -16.65 24.10 5.94
C LYS A 10 -15.98 22.80 6.36
N LEU A 11 -16.73 21.87 6.95
CA LEU A 11 -16.27 20.53 7.27
C LEU A 11 -15.86 19.78 6.00
N GLN A 12 -16.71 19.81 4.96
CA GLN A 12 -16.45 19.17 3.67
C GLN A 12 -15.17 19.70 3.01
N ARG A 13 -14.95 21.02 3.02
CA ARG A 13 -13.71 21.64 2.52
C ARG A 13 -12.47 21.18 3.29
N GLN A 14 -12.57 21.05 4.62
CA GLN A 14 -11.48 20.53 5.43
C GLN A 14 -11.17 19.06 5.10
N LEU A 15 -12.20 18.25 4.87
CA LEU A 15 -12.06 16.83 4.49
C LEU A 15 -11.39 16.67 3.13
N ILE A 16 -11.82 17.46 2.14
CA ILE A 16 -11.18 17.48 0.81
C ILE A 16 -9.70 17.84 0.95
N LYS A 17 -9.36 18.88 1.72
CA LYS A 17 -7.98 19.31 1.93
C LYS A 17 -7.12 18.24 2.63
N LEU A 18 -7.69 17.54 3.61
CA LEU A 18 -7.03 16.41 4.29
C LEU A 18 -6.74 15.26 3.30
N LEU A 19 -7.71 14.93 2.46
CA LEU A 19 -7.57 13.91 1.43
C LEU A 19 -6.50 14.29 0.39
N GLU A 20 -6.51 15.53 -0.09
CA GLU A 20 -5.51 16.05 -1.03
C GLU A 20 -4.09 15.98 -0.45
N GLN A 21 -3.90 16.40 0.80
CA GLN A 21 -2.61 16.33 1.48
C GLN A 21 -2.13 14.88 1.67
N TYR A 22 -3.06 13.96 1.92
CA TYR A 22 -2.76 12.54 2.02
C TYR A 22 -2.33 11.96 0.66
N ILE A 23 -3.08 12.24 -0.41
CA ILE A 23 -2.74 11.82 -1.79
C ILE A 23 -1.35 12.34 -2.18
N GLU A 24 -1.04 13.60 -1.89
CA GLU A 24 0.25 14.20 -2.22
C GLU A 24 1.42 13.52 -1.48
N ARG A 25 1.26 13.22 -0.18
CA ARG A 25 2.26 12.49 0.62
C ARG A 25 2.50 11.09 0.08
N MET A 26 1.44 10.40 -0.34
CA MET A 26 1.51 9.07 -0.92
C MET A 26 2.25 9.05 -2.26
N GLN A 27 1.91 9.98 -3.16
CA GLN A 27 2.58 10.10 -4.45
C GLN A 27 4.08 10.38 -4.28
N LYS A 28 4.44 11.21 -3.30
CA LYS A 28 5.84 11.50 -2.98
C LYS A 28 6.59 10.26 -2.48
N ALA A 29 5.99 9.50 -1.56
CA ALA A 29 6.59 8.26 -1.04
C ALA A 29 6.78 7.19 -2.13
N SER A 30 5.83 7.09 -3.07
CA SER A 30 5.91 6.14 -4.19
C SER A 30 7.04 6.48 -5.18
N LYS A 31 7.31 7.78 -5.39
CA LYS A 31 8.36 8.24 -6.31
C LYS A 31 9.79 7.88 -5.84
N ASP A 32 9.98 7.69 -4.53
CA ASP A 32 11.27 7.33 -3.91
C ASP A 32 11.56 5.82 -3.92
N LEU A 33 10.72 4.99 -4.56
CA LEU A 33 10.91 3.54 -4.69
C LEU A 33 12.01 3.12 -5.68
N LEU A 34 12.66 4.06 -6.37
CA LEU A 34 13.82 3.80 -7.22
C LEU A 34 15.08 3.58 -6.34
N ALA A 35 15.24 2.39 -5.77
CA ALA A 35 16.40 1.97 -4.97
C ALA A 35 17.18 0.83 -5.64
N SER A 36 18.45 0.66 -5.23
CA SER A 36 19.51 -0.07 -5.96
C SER A 36 19.58 -1.58 -5.69
N SER A 37 18.73 -2.13 -4.80
CA SER A 37 18.70 -3.55 -4.44
C SER A 37 17.27 -4.04 -4.15
N PRO A 38 16.90 -5.30 -4.52
CA PRO A 38 15.58 -5.88 -4.23
C PRO A 38 15.16 -5.79 -2.76
N PHE A 39 16.10 -5.99 -1.82
CA PHE A 39 15.81 -5.92 -0.38
C PHE A 39 15.46 -4.50 0.08
N GLU A 40 16.12 -3.47 -0.47
CA GLU A 40 15.81 -2.08 -0.14
C GLU A 40 14.45 -1.67 -0.71
N VAL A 41 14.11 -2.15 -1.90
CA VAL A 41 12.80 -1.89 -2.52
C VAL A 41 11.68 -2.51 -1.70
N MET A 42 11.84 -3.76 -1.23
CA MET A 42 10.86 -4.40 -0.33
C MET A 42 10.66 -3.61 0.96
N ALA A 43 11.75 -3.19 1.62
CA ALA A 43 11.66 -2.42 2.87
C ALA A 43 11.00 -1.04 2.67
N ARG A 44 11.30 -0.36 1.56
CA ARG A 44 10.65 0.92 1.21
C ARG A 44 9.18 0.74 0.86
N THR A 45 8.82 -0.32 0.12
CA THR A 45 7.42 -0.67 -0.16
C THR A 45 6.63 -0.93 1.12
N GLN A 46 7.19 -1.69 2.06
CA GLN A 46 6.54 -1.91 3.36
C GLN A 46 6.32 -0.59 4.11
N THR A 47 7.36 0.25 4.20
CA THR A 47 7.27 1.56 4.87
C THR A 47 6.21 2.47 4.21
N ALA A 48 6.17 2.49 2.87
CA ALA A 48 5.18 3.27 2.12
C ALA A 48 3.75 2.76 2.35
N ASN A 49 3.55 1.45 2.40
CA ASN A 49 2.25 0.83 2.66
C ASN A 49 1.79 1.08 4.11
N GLU A 50 2.70 1.03 5.08
CA GLU A 50 2.41 1.39 6.48
C GLU A 50 2.01 2.86 6.62
N ALA A 51 2.72 3.77 5.92
CA ALA A 51 2.40 5.19 5.90
C ALA A 51 1.03 5.46 5.24
N ALA A 52 0.73 4.78 4.14
CA ALA A 52 -0.57 4.83 3.47
C ALA A 52 -1.69 4.38 4.41
N TYR A 53 -1.53 3.21 5.02
CA TYR A 53 -2.52 2.66 5.95
C TYR A 53 -2.76 3.59 7.15
N LYS A 54 -1.69 4.15 7.72
CA LYS A 54 -1.80 5.12 8.82
C LYS A 54 -2.55 6.38 8.40
N GLY A 55 -2.27 6.91 7.20
CA GLY A 55 -2.99 8.08 6.69
C GLY A 55 -4.49 7.83 6.50
N TYR A 56 -4.86 6.65 6.00
CA TYR A 56 -6.26 6.22 5.98
C TYR A 56 -6.88 6.18 7.40
N LEU A 57 -6.20 5.56 8.37
CA LEU A 57 -6.69 5.48 9.75
C LEU A 57 -6.90 6.86 10.38
N ASP A 58 -5.98 7.78 10.16
CA ASP A 58 -6.08 9.15 10.69
C ASP A 58 -7.32 9.87 10.12
N ILE A 59 -7.60 9.72 8.82
CA ILE A 59 -8.81 10.29 8.20
C ILE A 59 -10.06 9.63 8.77
N HIS A 60 -10.10 8.31 8.84
CA HIS A 60 -11.24 7.56 9.37
C HIS A 60 -11.55 7.94 10.83
N GLN A 61 -10.52 8.10 11.68
CA GLN A 61 -10.68 8.53 13.07
C GLN A 61 -11.22 9.97 13.17
N GLN A 62 -10.70 10.90 12.38
CA GLN A 62 -11.19 12.28 12.36
C GLN A 62 -12.64 12.37 11.88
N ASN A 63 -13.01 11.57 10.90
CA ASN A 63 -14.37 11.49 10.37
C ASN A 63 -15.34 10.96 11.44
N ASN A 64 -14.96 9.91 12.15
CA ASN A 64 -15.77 9.39 13.25
C ASN A 64 -15.94 10.42 14.37
N ALA A 65 -14.86 11.09 14.79
CA ALA A 65 -14.92 12.13 15.81
C ALA A 65 -15.88 13.26 15.43
N LYS A 66 -15.85 13.70 14.16
CA LYS A 66 -16.76 14.73 13.64
C LYS A 66 -18.22 14.27 13.59
N SER A 67 -18.47 13.01 13.23
CA SER A 67 -19.80 12.41 13.29
C SER A 67 -20.32 12.36 14.73
N ASP A 68 -19.47 11.96 15.69
CA ASP A 68 -19.82 11.91 17.11
C ASP A 68 -20.15 13.30 17.66
N GLU A 69 -19.39 14.34 17.28
CA GLU A 69 -19.68 15.73 17.61
C GLU A 69 -21.05 16.19 17.07
N ALA A 70 -21.40 15.81 15.84
CA ALA A 70 -22.69 16.13 15.25
C ALA A 70 -23.85 15.46 15.99
N PHE A 71 -23.72 14.18 16.33
CA PHE A 71 -24.75 13.47 17.12
C PHE A 71 -24.84 13.98 18.56
N LYS A 72 -23.72 14.42 19.15
CA LYS A 72 -23.74 15.10 20.45
C LYS A 72 -24.54 16.39 20.39
N ALA A 73 -24.31 17.24 19.38
CA ALA A 73 -25.06 18.48 19.20
C ALA A 73 -26.57 18.24 18.96
N TYR A 74 -26.91 17.18 18.24
CA TYR A 74 -28.29 16.70 18.10
C TYR A 74 -28.90 16.33 19.46
N ASN A 75 -28.22 15.51 20.26
CA ASN A 75 -28.71 15.10 21.58
C ASN A 75 -28.92 16.29 22.52
N GLU A 76 -27.97 17.23 22.56
CA GLU A 76 -28.11 18.48 23.34
C GLU A 76 -29.32 19.33 22.89
N THR A 77 -29.62 19.33 21.59
CA THR A 77 -30.80 19.99 21.04
C THR A 77 -32.08 19.30 21.50
N CYS A 78 -32.14 17.97 21.42
CA CYS A 78 -33.26 17.18 21.91
C CYS A 78 -33.51 17.40 23.40
N ASP A 79 -32.46 17.36 24.23
CA ASP A 79 -32.59 17.53 25.68
C ASP A 79 -33.19 18.90 26.04
N ARG A 80 -32.67 19.96 25.42
CA ARG A 80 -33.18 21.33 25.62
C ARG A 80 -34.63 21.47 25.17
N ASN A 81 -34.93 21.01 23.96
CA ASN A 81 -36.27 21.12 23.38
C ASN A 81 -37.30 20.27 24.15
N ASN A 82 -36.90 19.09 24.63
CA ASN A 82 -37.74 18.24 25.48
C ASN A 82 -38.00 18.89 26.84
N ALA A 83 -37.00 19.54 27.43
CA ALA A 83 -37.17 20.29 28.68
C ALA A 83 -38.13 21.47 28.51
N GLU A 84 -38.00 22.24 27.42
CA GLU A 84 -38.89 23.36 27.09
C GLU A 84 -40.33 22.89 26.85
N SER A 85 -40.51 21.80 26.08
CA SER A 85 -41.84 21.20 25.86
C SER A 85 -42.46 20.72 27.17
N ARG A 86 -41.68 20.09 28.07
CA ARG A 86 -42.19 19.67 29.39
C ARG A 86 -42.62 20.87 30.24
N ALA A 87 -41.80 21.92 30.29
CA ALA A 87 -42.13 23.14 31.02
C ALA A 87 -43.42 23.79 30.50
N ALA A 88 -43.62 23.83 29.18
CA ALA A 88 -44.85 24.34 28.58
C ALA A 88 -46.09 23.54 29.00
N PHE A 89 -46.02 22.20 29.01
CA PHE A 89 -47.12 21.36 29.49
C PHE A 89 -47.37 21.47 31.00
N ASP A 90 -46.33 21.71 31.79
CA ASP A 90 -46.48 21.95 33.23
C ASP A 90 -47.15 23.31 33.50
N SER A 91 -46.81 24.38 32.76
CA SER A 91 -47.52 25.67 32.81
C SER A 91 -48.98 25.54 32.37
N TYR A 92 -49.28 24.73 31.34
CA TYR A 92 -50.66 24.43 30.96
C TYR A 92 -51.42 23.74 32.10
N ARG A 93 -50.83 22.74 32.76
CA ARG A 93 -51.45 22.05 33.91
C ARG A 93 -51.68 22.97 35.11
N ALA A 94 -50.82 23.97 35.29
CA ALA A 94 -50.98 25.01 36.30
C ALA A 94 -52.04 26.07 35.93
N GLY A 95 -52.56 26.07 34.70
CA GLY A 95 -53.52 27.06 34.21
C GLY A 95 -52.88 28.40 33.79
N GLU A 96 -51.56 28.44 33.65
CA GLU A 96 -50.79 29.65 33.30
C GLU A 96 -50.62 29.82 31.77
N MET A 97 -50.92 28.76 31.01
CA MET A 97 -50.79 28.70 29.55
C MET A 97 -51.97 27.94 28.95
N SER A 98 -52.37 28.28 27.72
CA SER A 98 -53.38 27.50 26.98
C SER A 98 -52.81 26.15 26.51
N TYR A 99 -53.69 25.20 26.23
CA TYR A 99 -53.26 23.92 25.65
C TYR A 99 -52.65 24.12 24.26
N GLU A 100 -53.25 25.01 23.47
CA GLU A 100 -52.84 25.35 22.11
C GLU A 100 -51.42 25.93 22.08
N ASP A 101 -51.09 26.82 23.02
CA ASP A 101 -49.73 27.40 23.12
C ASP A 101 -48.69 26.34 23.52
N ALA A 102 -49.02 25.48 24.49
CA ALA A 102 -48.12 24.40 24.89
C ALA A 102 -47.89 23.39 23.76
N LEU A 103 -48.94 23.08 22.98
CA LEU A 103 -48.85 22.22 21.80
C LEU A 103 -47.99 22.87 20.71
N ALA A 104 -48.17 24.16 20.44
CA ALA A 104 -47.38 24.88 19.44
C ALA A 104 -45.87 24.90 19.78
N ILE A 105 -45.52 25.05 21.06
CA ILE A 105 -44.13 24.93 21.53
C ILE A 105 -43.59 23.52 21.26
N LYS A 106 -44.37 22.49 21.60
CA LYS A 106 -43.97 21.10 21.36
C LYS A 106 -43.75 20.80 19.87
N GLU A 107 -44.69 21.19 19.01
CA GLU A 107 -44.59 20.96 17.55
C GLU A 107 -43.36 21.67 16.95
N LYS A 108 -43.10 22.92 17.37
CA LYS A 108 -41.90 23.65 16.97
C LYS A 108 -40.62 22.93 17.40
N ASN A 109 -40.60 22.40 18.61
CA ASN A 109 -39.47 21.68 19.19
C ASN A 109 -39.24 20.33 18.52
N ASP A 110 -40.30 19.59 18.23
CA ASP A 110 -40.26 18.32 17.49
C ASP A 110 -39.73 18.54 16.07
N LEU A 111 -40.17 19.61 15.40
CA LEU A 111 -39.63 20.00 14.08
C LEU A 111 -38.13 20.36 14.16
N ALA A 112 -37.72 21.10 15.19
CA ALA A 112 -36.31 21.44 15.39
C ALA A 112 -35.45 20.19 15.65
N ASN A 113 -35.96 19.22 16.43
CA ASN A 113 -35.30 17.93 16.66
C ASN A 113 -35.14 17.13 15.37
N SER A 114 -36.20 17.07 14.54
CA SER A 114 -36.16 16.39 13.24
C SER A 114 -35.07 16.99 12.34
N LYS A 115 -35.02 18.32 12.23
CA LYS A 115 -33.99 19.01 11.43
C LYS A 115 -32.58 18.78 11.95
N ALA A 116 -32.40 18.76 13.28
CA ALA A 116 -31.10 18.49 13.88
C ALA A 116 -30.63 17.04 13.63
N TYR A 117 -31.56 16.08 13.63
CA TYR A 117 -31.27 14.69 13.27
C TYR A 117 -30.84 14.55 11.81
N ASP A 118 -31.64 15.09 10.89
CA ASP A 118 -31.34 15.04 9.44
C ASP A 118 -29.97 15.65 9.14
N PHE A 119 -29.63 16.74 9.84
CA PHE A 119 -28.33 17.39 9.72
C PHE A 119 -27.18 16.52 10.25
N ALA A 120 -27.33 15.89 11.43
CA ALA A 120 -26.33 14.97 11.97
C ALA A 120 -26.10 13.76 11.05
N CYS A 121 -27.17 13.21 10.47
CA CYS A 121 -27.09 12.15 9.47
C CYS A 121 -26.34 12.61 8.20
N SER A 122 -26.63 13.81 7.68
CA SER A 122 -25.93 14.36 6.52
C SER A 122 -24.41 14.48 6.75
N ILE A 123 -23.99 14.95 7.93
CA ILE A 123 -22.57 14.99 8.30
C ILE A 123 -21.98 13.57 8.34
N LYS A 124 -22.68 12.62 8.94
CA LYS A 124 -22.23 11.23 9.00
C LYS A 124 -22.06 10.63 7.61
N ASP A 125 -23.02 10.83 6.71
CA ASP A 125 -22.96 10.31 5.34
C ASP A 125 -21.80 10.91 4.55
N GLN A 126 -21.52 12.21 4.72
CA GLN A 126 -20.37 12.87 4.12
C GLN A 126 -19.04 12.32 4.67
N ASN A 127 -18.96 12.12 5.98
CA ASN A 127 -17.80 11.55 6.65
C ASN A 127 -17.55 10.09 6.23
N ASP A 128 -18.59 9.27 6.14
CA ASP A 128 -18.50 7.88 5.68
C ASP A 128 -18.04 7.82 4.23
N SER A 129 -18.58 8.69 3.36
CA SER A 129 -18.14 8.80 1.97
C SER A 129 -16.67 9.21 1.86
N ALA A 130 -16.22 10.16 2.69
CA ALA A 130 -14.82 10.56 2.73
C ALA A 130 -13.90 9.44 3.24
N SER A 131 -14.33 8.68 4.25
CA SER A 131 -13.61 7.51 4.78
C SER A 131 -13.49 6.40 3.73
N MET A 132 -14.55 6.13 2.98
CA MET A 132 -14.54 5.18 1.85
C MET A 132 -13.54 5.61 0.78
N LYS A 133 -13.56 6.88 0.36
CA LYS A 133 -12.58 7.41 -0.60
C LYS A 133 -11.14 7.28 -0.10
N ALA A 134 -10.89 7.60 1.17
CA ALA A 134 -9.55 7.44 1.76
C ALA A 134 -9.08 5.98 1.76
N TYR A 135 -9.99 5.03 1.99
CA TYR A 135 -9.72 3.60 1.90
C TYR A 135 -9.38 3.17 0.47
N ASP A 136 -10.16 3.63 -0.52
CA ASP A 136 -9.91 3.32 -1.94
C ASP A 136 -8.55 3.87 -2.39
N GLU A 137 -8.20 5.10 -1.99
CA GLU A 137 -6.88 5.69 -2.26
C GLU A 137 -5.75 4.88 -1.60
N TYR A 138 -5.91 4.48 -0.34
CA TYR A 138 -4.99 3.57 0.34
C TYR A 138 -4.79 2.27 -0.45
N ARG A 139 -5.89 1.63 -0.86
CA ARG A 139 -5.87 0.37 -1.63
C ARG A 139 -5.13 0.53 -2.95
N ASN A 140 -5.42 1.60 -3.69
CA ASN A 140 -4.76 1.88 -4.97
C ASN A 140 -3.26 2.07 -4.80
N ALA A 141 -2.83 2.79 -3.76
CA ALA A 141 -1.40 2.96 -3.49
C ALA A 141 -0.73 1.67 -3.02
N PHE A 142 -1.40 0.89 -2.17
CA PHE A 142 -0.90 -0.41 -1.73
C PHE A 142 -0.66 -1.35 -2.92
N ASP A 143 -1.65 -1.45 -3.81
CA ASP A 143 -1.57 -2.28 -5.02
C ASP A 143 -0.49 -1.75 -5.99
N ALA A 144 -0.38 -0.43 -6.16
CA ALA A 144 0.65 0.18 -7.01
C ALA A 144 2.07 -0.03 -6.46
N ASN A 145 2.27 0.12 -5.14
CA ASN A 145 3.56 -0.09 -4.50
C ASN A 145 4.01 -1.56 -4.58
N ASN A 146 3.08 -2.51 -4.39
CA ASN A 146 3.38 -3.93 -4.55
C ASN A 146 3.70 -4.30 -6.00
N LYS A 147 2.93 -3.77 -6.96
CA LYS A 147 3.21 -3.99 -8.38
C LYS A 147 4.60 -3.47 -8.79
N THR A 148 4.98 -2.30 -8.29
CA THR A 148 6.32 -1.75 -8.50
C THR A 148 7.40 -2.64 -7.89
N CYS A 149 7.21 -3.08 -6.64
CA CYS A 149 8.13 -3.99 -5.95
C CYS A 149 8.33 -5.30 -6.73
N ASP A 150 7.23 -5.95 -7.11
CA ASP A 150 7.24 -7.19 -7.90
C ASP A 150 7.97 -7.03 -9.22
N GLN A 151 7.75 -5.91 -9.92
CA GLN A 151 8.43 -5.64 -11.19
C GLN A 151 9.93 -5.48 -11.00
N VAL A 152 10.37 -4.78 -9.95
CA VAL A 152 11.80 -4.60 -9.67
C VAL A 152 12.45 -5.93 -9.28
N ILE A 153 11.80 -6.74 -8.45
CA ILE A 153 12.29 -8.08 -8.06
C ILE A 153 12.40 -8.99 -9.29
N ARG A 154 11.37 -9.03 -10.15
CA ARG A 154 11.40 -9.82 -11.39
C ARG A 154 12.53 -9.39 -12.30
N ASN A 155 12.74 -8.09 -12.48
CA ASN A 155 13.82 -7.58 -13.31
C ASN A 155 15.19 -7.98 -12.73
N ALA A 156 15.40 -7.83 -11.42
CA ALA A 156 16.64 -8.21 -10.76
C ALA A 156 16.95 -9.71 -10.92
N ASN A 157 15.94 -10.58 -10.77
CA ASN A 157 16.09 -12.02 -10.96
C ASN A 157 16.41 -12.39 -12.42
N SER A 158 15.78 -11.71 -13.39
CA SER A 158 16.06 -11.91 -14.82
C SER A 158 17.49 -11.52 -15.20
N PHE A 159 18.00 -10.40 -14.67
CA PHE A 159 19.40 -9.99 -14.88
C PHE A 159 20.39 -10.98 -14.25
N ALA A 160 20.13 -11.41 -13.01
CA ALA A 160 20.98 -12.40 -12.34
C ALA A 160 21.04 -13.74 -13.10
N LEU A 161 19.90 -14.17 -13.68
CA LEU A 161 19.84 -15.37 -14.52
C LEU A 161 20.62 -15.18 -15.82
N ALA A 162 20.46 -14.03 -16.50
CA ALA A 162 21.18 -13.73 -17.73
C ALA A 162 22.72 -13.71 -17.52
N ASP A 163 23.20 -13.11 -16.43
CA ASP A 163 24.63 -13.11 -16.06
C ASP A 163 25.14 -14.54 -15.78
N THR A 164 24.32 -15.37 -15.14
CA THR A 164 24.68 -16.77 -14.86
C THR A 164 24.75 -17.59 -16.16
N VAL A 165 23.81 -17.40 -17.07
CA VAL A 165 23.81 -18.05 -18.39
C VAL A 165 25.04 -17.61 -19.21
N ALA A 166 25.37 -16.32 -19.21
CA ALA A 166 26.54 -15.80 -19.90
C ALA A 166 27.85 -16.42 -19.35
N LYS A 167 28.04 -16.45 -18.03
CA LYS A 167 29.20 -17.09 -17.40
C LYS A 167 29.31 -18.58 -17.74
N ASN A 168 28.19 -19.30 -17.72
CA ASN A 168 28.19 -20.71 -18.08
C ASN A 168 28.51 -20.93 -19.56
N ALA A 169 28.08 -20.04 -20.46
CA ALA A 169 28.42 -20.09 -21.88
C ALA A 169 29.92 -19.85 -22.10
N ASP A 170 30.51 -18.86 -21.40
CA ASP A 170 31.94 -18.58 -21.46
C ASP A 170 32.76 -19.77 -20.93
N MET A 171 32.38 -20.34 -19.77
CA MET A 171 33.01 -21.54 -19.24
C MET A 171 32.92 -22.75 -20.18
N THR A 172 31.79 -22.90 -20.88
CA THR A 172 31.62 -23.98 -21.86
C THR A 172 32.57 -23.80 -23.04
N LYS A 173 32.73 -22.56 -23.52
CA LYS A 173 33.67 -22.22 -24.60
C LYS A 173 35.13 -22.44 -24.20
N ASP A 174 35.48 -22.11 -22.96
CA ASP A 174 36.81 -22.35 -22.41
C ASP A 174 37.11 -23.86 -22.29
N LEU A 175 36.11 -24.66 -21.87
CA LEU A 175 36.20 -26.13 -21.83
C LEU A 175 36.37 -26.74 -23.24
N GLU A 176 35.57 -26.29 -24.22
CA GLU A 176 35.70 -26.74 -25.61
C GLU A 176 37.10 -26.42 -26.17
N SER A 177 37.63 -25.24 -25.88
CA SER A 177 38.97 -24.83 -26.31
C SER A 177 40.06 -25.70 -25.66
N ALA A 178 39.95 -25.98 -24.37
CA ALA A 178 40.89 -26.84 -23.65
C ALA A 178 40.84 -28.31 -24.15
N MET A 179 39.67 -28.82 -24.52
CA MET A 179 39.53 -30.16 -25.10
C MET A 179 40.15 -30.26 -26.49
N ALA A 180 39.95 -29.24 -27.34
CA ALA A 180 40.56 -29.18 -28.67
C ALA A 180 42.11 -29.09 -28.61
N GLU A 181 42.66 -28.36 -27.65
CA GLU A 181 44.10 -28.31 -27.40
C GLU A 181 44.67 -29.66 -26.91
N ASN A 182 43.89 -30.40 -26.12
CA ASN A 182 44.30 -31.71 -25.60
C ASN A 182 44.25 -32.82 -26.68
N GLU A 183 43.26 -32.78 -27.59
CA GLU A 183 43.21 -33.68 -28.77
C GLU A 183 44.36 -33.39 -29.75
N SER A 184 44.68 -32.10 -29.98
CA SER A 184 45.85 -31.69 -30.77
C SER A 184 47.19 -32.13 -30.14
N SER A 185 47.28 -32.13 -28.81
CA SER A 185 48.45 -32.63 -28.08
C SER A 185 48.56 -34.16 -28.03
N SER A 186 47.47 -34.90 -28.27
CA SER A 186 47.44 -36.37 -28.29
C SER A 186 48.02 -36.92 -29.60
N ASP A 187 47.84 -36.20 -30.72
CA ASP A 187 48.35 -36.63 -32.04
C ASP A 187 49.86 -36.44 -32.23
N MET A 188 50.57 -35.78 -31.29
CA MET A 188 52.03 -35.67 -31.31
C MET A 188 52.77 -36.72 -30.46
N LYS A 189 52.08 -37.68 -29.82
CA LYS A 189 52.73 -38.66 -28.91
C LYS A 189 52.68 -40.13 -29.36
N THR A 190 52.56 -40.40 -30.66
CA THR A 190 52.63 -41.76 -31.25
C THR A 190 53.69 -41.94 -32.32
N ALA A 191 54.73 -41.08 -32.37
CA ALA A 191 55.82 -41.22 -33.32
C ALA A 191 57.21 -41.14 -32.66
N GLU A 192 57.48 -41.93 -31.62
CA GLU A 192 58.86 -42.25 -31.22
C GLU A 192 58.89 -43.49 -30.31
N SER A 193 58.71 -44.67 -30.91
CA SER A 193 59.19 -45.94 -30.35
C SER A 193 59.02 -47.06 -31.39
N SER A 194 59.95 -47.13 -32.35
CA SER A 194 60.26 -48.38 -33.03
C SER A 194 61.74 -48.67 -32.86
N VAL A 195 61.98 -49.45 -31.82
CA VAL A 195 63.18 -50.21 -31.48
C VAL A 195 63.79 -50.82 -32.73
N GLU A 196 65.03 -50.45 -32.99
CA GLU A 196 65.94 -51.05 -33.95
C GLU A 196 66.71 -52.16 -33.22
N GLU A 197 66.35 -53.43 -33.41
CA GLU A 197 67.27 -54.54 -33.19
C GLU A 197 66.73 -55.85 -33.75
N SER A 198 67.43 -56.41 -34.74
CA SER A 198 67.41 -57.83 -35.11
C SER A 198 68.50 -58.14 -36.14
N PRO A 199 68.99 -59.39 -36.20
CA PRO A 199 70.40 -59.72 -36.08
C PRO A 199 70.95 -60.41 -37.35
N GLU A 200 72.14 -61.00 -37.21
CA GLU A 200 72.80 -62.05 -38.02
C GLU A 200 74.21 -61.64 -38.48
N GLU A 201 75.24 -62.10 -37.77
CA GLU A 201 75.95 -63.38 -37.99
C GLU A 201 76.97 -63.29 -39.14
N ASN A 202 78.28 -63.43 -38.85
CA ASN A 202 78.89 -64.76 -38.80
C ASN A 202 80.42 -64.74 -38.56
N ALA A 203 80.82 -65.63 -37.66
CA ALA A 203 81.89 -66.62 -37.77
C ALA A 203 83.40 -66.22 -37.80
N SER A 204 84.05 -66.69 -36.74
CA SER A 204 85.13 -67.71 -36.77
C SER A 204 86.59 -67.29 -36.99
N THR A 205 87.36 -67.37 -35.89
CA THR A 205 88.54 -68.29 -35.70
C THR A 205 89.05 -68.07 -34.25
N SER A 206 89.52 -69.02 -33.45
CA SER A 206 90.14 -70.33 -33.70
C SER A 206 89.94 -71.24 -32.49
N LEU A 207 89.70 -72.52 -32.78
CA LEU A 207 89.82 -73.66 -31.88
C LEU A 207 91.30 -73.96 -31.56
N ARG A 208 91.51 -74.65 -30.44
CA ARG A 208 92.57 -75.67 -30.30
C ARG A 208 92.20 -76.90 -31.11
#